data_AF-A0A2E8AGU4-F1
#
_entry.id   AF-A0A2E8AGU4-F1
#
_cell.length_a   1.000
_cell.length_b   1.000
_cell.length_c   1.000
_cell.angle_alpha   90.00
_cell.angle_beta   90.00
_cell.angle_gamma   90.00
#
_symmetry.space_group_name_H-M   'P 1'
#
loop_
_entity.id
_entity.type
_entity.pdbx_description
1 polymer ?
#
loop_
_entity_poly.entity_id
_entity_poly.type
_entity_poly.pdbx_seq_one_letter_code
_entity_poly.pdbx_strand_id
1 'polypeptide(L)'
;MKCVLTVLLGIGLSGCASQQPAVNLNNPDSAIIGEKPEGYPKTFIKRLPDLPGFCIEVTEDWREHPYQSDTIWLKEKTIKSLNCPEKSFPGSTNVLKR
;
A
#
# COMPACT_ATOMS: atom_id res chain seq x y z
N MET A 1 -49.14 0.82 44.84
CA MET A 1 -47.83 1.46 44.56
C MET A 1 -46.76 0.38 44.63
N LYS A 2 -46.19 -0.01 43.48
CA LYS A 2 -45.15 -1.06 43.39
C LYS A 2 -44.13 -0.65 42.33
N CYS A 3 -42.93 -0.37 42.84
CA CYS A 3 -41.60 -0.22 42.27
C CYS A 3 -41.43 -0.15 40.74
N VAL A 4 -41.09 1.05 40.29
CA VAL A 4 -40.31 1.32 39.08
C VAL A 4 -38.86 0.92 39.38
N LEU A 5 -38.31 -0.04 38.64
CA LEU A 5 -36.86 -0.27 38.57
C LEU A 5 -36.45 -0.31 37.11
N THR A 6 -36.17 0.89 36.63
CA THR A 6 -35.44 1.20 35.41
C THR A 6 -34.04 0.57 35.50
N VAL A 7 -33.72 -0.39 34.63
CA VAL A 7 -32.34 -0.83 34.42
C VAL A 7 -31.91 -0.34 33.04
N LEU A 8 -31.28 0.82 33.08
CA LEU A 8 -30.47 1.39 32.01
C LEU A 8 -29.25 0.49 31.71
N LEU A 9 -28.71 0.71 30.51
CA LEU A 9 -27.28 0.59 30.17
C LEU A 9 -26.75 -0.82 29.86
N GLY A 10 -27.17 -1.37 28.72
CA GLY A 10 -26.28 -2.19 27.89
C GLY A 10 -25.37 -1.28 27.07
N ILE A 11 -24.29 -0.75 27.67
CA ILE A 11 -23.22 -0.12 26.90
C ILE A 11 -22.54 -1.24 26.13
N GLY A 12 -22.98 -1.46 24.89
CA GLY A 12 -22.21 -2.22 23.92
C GLY A 12 -20.87 -1.53 23.78
N LEU A 13 -19.82 -2.16 24.32
CA LEU A 13 -18.44 -1.74 24.13
C LEU A 13 -18.19 -1.71 22.62
N SER A 14 -18.27 -0.51 22.04
CA SER A 14 -17.73 -0.21 20.72
C SER A 14 -16.21 -0.29 20.85
N GLY A 15 -15.69 -1.52 20.88
CA GLY A 15 -14.32 -1.79 20.53
C GLY A 15 -14.20 -1.55 19.04
N CYS A 16 -14.02 -0.30 18.62
CA CYS A 16 -13.30 -0.03 17.39
C CYS A 16 -11.90 -0.58 17.62
N ALA A 17 -11.70 -1.86 17.29
CA ALA A 17 -10.38 -2.41 17.07
C ALA A 17 -9.81 -1.57 15.92
N SER A 18 -9.07 -0.52 16.29
CA SER A 18 -8.16 0.15 15.38
C SER A 18 -7.17 -0.92 14.99
N GLN A 19 -7.46 -1.60 13.89
CA GLN A 19 -6.48 -2.44 13.21
C GLN A 19 -5.42 -1.46 12.74
N GLN A 20 -4.45 -1.18 13.60
CA GLN A 20 -3.20 -0.56 13.17
C GLN A 20 -2.62 -1.55 12.17
N PRO A 21 -2.48 -1.18 10.89
CA PRO A 21 -1.84 -2.05 9.92
C PRO A 21 -0.45 -2.34 10.48
N ALA A 22 -0.16 -3.62 10.74
CA ALA A 22 1.15 -4.05 11.19
C ALA A 22 2.13 -3.72 10.07
N VAL A 23 2.78 -2.56 10.17
CA VAL A 23 3.85 -2.16 9.27
C VAL A 23 4.99 -3.13 9.52
N ASN A 24 5.18 -4.07 8.60
CA ASN A 24 6.27 -5.03 8.67
C ASN A 24 7.57 -4.32 8.31
N LEU A 25 8.19 -3.69 9.31
CA LEU A 25 9.43 -2.92 9.21
C LEU A 25 10.65 -3.77 8.77
N ASN A 26 10.52 -5.11 8.77
CA ASN A 26 11.58 -6.02 8.33
C ASN A 26 11.63 -6.23 6.82
N ASN A 27 10.69 -5.64 6.07
CA ASN A 27 10.76 -5.59 4.61
C ASN A 27 11.26 -4.20 4.17
N PRO A 28 12.52 -4.03 3.75
CA PRO A 28 13.04 -2.74 3.28
C PRO A 28 12.29 -2.23 2.04
N ASP A 29 11.54 -3.09 1.34
CA ASP A 29 10.65 -2.69 0.25
C ASP A 29 9.32 -2.05 0.72
N SER A 30 9.06 -1.99 2.03
CA SER A 30 7.79 -1.51 2.59
C SER A 30 7.92 -0.27 3.48
N ALA A 31 9.02 -0.14 4.22
CA ALA A 31 9.24 0.97 5.14
C ALA A 31 10.73 1.27 5.33
N ILE A 32 11.07 2.56 5.43
CA ILE A 32 12.44 3.06 5.67
C ILE A 32 12.40 4.08 6.81
N ILE A 33 13.32 3.98 7.78
CA ILE A 33 13.51 4.97 8.83
C ILE A 33 14.58 5.96 8.36
N GLY A 34 14.36 7.27 8.57
CA GLY A 34 15.35 8.31 8.28
C GLY A 34 15.01 9.14 7.04
N GLU A 35 15.93 9.22 6.08
CA GLU A 35 15.80 10.10 4.91
C GLU A 35 14.85 9.54 3.85
N LYS A 36 14.15 10.45 3.14
CA LYS A 36 13.27 10.08 2.02
C LYS A 36 14.12 9.54 0.86
N PRO A 37 13.75 8.40 0.26
CA PRO A 37 14.39 7.94 -0.96
C PRO A 37 14.22 8.93 -2.13
N GLU A 38 15.31 9.21 -2.83
CA GLU A 38 15.31 10.08 -4.01
C GLU A 38 14.72 9.40 -5.25
N GLY A 39 14.24 10.22 -6.21
CA GLY A 39 13.72 9.73 -7.49
C GLY A 39 12.27 9.22 -7.45
N TYR A 40 11.49 9.61 -6.43
CA TYR A 40 10.07 9.32 -6.27
C TYR A 40 9.21 10.60 -6.34
N PRO A 41 7.97 10.54 -6.87
CA PRO A 41 7.26 9.34 -7.33
C PRO A 41 7.85 8.78 -8.63
N LYS A 42 7.89 7.45 -8.74
CA LYS A 42 8.42 6.72 -9.89
C LYS A 42 7.31 5.94 -10.56
N THR A 43 7.11 6.18 -11.85
CA THR A 43 6.10 5.48 -12.65
C THR A 43 6.76 4.57 -13.68
N PHE A 44 6.28 3.33 -13.79
CA PHE A 44 6.71 2.38 -14.80
C PHE A 44 5.56 1.49 -15.27
N ILE A 45 5.65 1.03 -16.52
CA ILE A 45 4.64 0.16 -17.12
C ILE A 45 5.16 -1.26 -17.14
N LYS A 46 4.37 -2.19 -16.59
CA LYS A 46 4.68 -3.62 -16.56
C LYS A 46 3.65 -4.39 -17.39
N ARG A 47 4.15 -5.26 -18.28
CA ARG A 47 3.32 -6.25 -18.98
C ARG A 47 2.98 -7.39 -18.03
N LEU A 48 1.72 -7.81 -18.03
CA LEU A 48 1.31 -9.00 -17.28
C LEU A 48 1.59 -10.24 -18.14
N PRO A 49 2.44 -11.17 -17.69
CA PRO A 49 2.75 -12.38 -18.47
C PRO A 49 1.52 -13.26 -18.67
N ASP A 50 0.59 -13.25 -17.71
CA ASP A 50 -0.62 -14.07 -17.72
C ASP A 50 -1.75 -13.47 -18.58
N LEU A 51 -1.64 -12.20 -18.98
CA LEU A 51 -2.68 -11.47 -19.73
C LEU A 51 -2.05 -10.69 -20.90
N PRO A 52 -1.84 -11.34 -22.06
CA PRO A 52 -1.24 -10.71 -23.22
C PRO A 52 -2.11 -9.54 -23.73
N GLY A 53 -1.47 -8.39 -23.97
CA GLY A 53 -2.14 -7.15 -24.38
C GLY A 53 -2.53 -6.21 -23.24
N PHE A 54 -2.51 -6.69 -22.00
CA PHE A 54 -2.80 -5.88 -20.81
C PHE A 54 -1.51 -5.43 -20.11
N CYS A 55 -1.45 -4.14 -19.81
CA CYS A 55 -0.36 -3.52 -19.09
C CYS A 55 -0.89 -2.93 -17.79
N ILE A 56 -0.03 -2.86 -16.79
CA ILE A 56 -0.28 -2.07 -15.59
C ILE A 56 0.72 -0.93 -15.52
N GLU A 57 0.23 0.27 -15.25
CA GLU A 57 1.06 1.37 -14.79
C GLU A 57 1.17 1.27 -13.27
N VAL A 58 2.39 1.21 -12.80
CA VAL A 58 2.73 1.18 -11.39
C VAL A 58 3.40 2.50 -11.06
N THR A 59 2.81 3.27 -10.16
CA THR A 59 3.43 4.43 -9.54
C THR A 59 3.81 4.07 -8.11
N GLU A 60 5.09 4.11 -7.80
CA GLU A 60 5.63 3.99 -6.45
C GLU A 60 5.94 5.39 -5.92
N ASP A 61 5.63 5.64 -4.65
CA ASP A 61 6.00 6.84 -3.92
C ASP A 61 6.30 6.50 -2.46
N TRP A 62 6.80 7.47 -1.71
CA TRP A 62 7.03 7.37 -0.27
C TRP A 62 6.25 8.44 0.47
N ARG A 63 5.40 7.97 1.39
CA ARG A 63 4.62 8.83 2.28
C ARG A 63 5.31 8.93 3.63
N GLU A 64 5.42 10.16 4.11
CA GLU A 64 5.94 10.46 5.44
C GLU A 64 4.93 10.03 6.52
N HIS A 65 5.41 9.34 7.53
CA HIS A 65 4.65 9.04 8.74
C HIS A 65 5.51 9.31 9.98
N PRO A 66 4.96 9.98 11.00
CA PRO A 66 5.65 10.15 12.27
C PRO A 66 5.69 8.81 13.01
N TYR A 67 6.86 8.42 13.53
CA TYR A 67 7.03 7.23 14.35
C TYR A 67 8.00 7.47 15.50
N GLN A 68 7.44 7.56 16.72
CA GLN A 68 8.20 7.90 17.92
C GLN A 68 8.95 9.24 17.75
N SER A 69 10.27 9.27 17.90
CA SER A 69 11.14 10.43 17.68
C SER A 69 11.67 10.54 16.25
N ASP A 70 11.35 9.57 15.38
CA ASP A 70 11.89 9.47 14.04
C ASP A 70 10.80 9.64 12.96
N THR A 71 11.25 9.91 11.74
CA THR A 71 10.41 9.87 10.54
C THR A 71 10.54 8.50 9.88
N ILE A 72 9.39 7.88 9.58
CA ILE A 72 9.33 6.69 8.73
C ILE A 72 8.72 7.06 7.38
N TRP A 73 9.30 6.50 6.33
CA TRP A 73 8.79 6.57 4.97
C TRP A 73 8.13 5.25 4.65
N LEU A 74 6.83 5.28 4.40
CA LEU A 74 6.07 4.11 3.96
C LEU A 74 5.91 4.13 2.45
N LYS A 75 6.18 2.99 1.81
CA LYS A 75 6.06 2.89 0.36
C LYS A 75 4.58 2.80 -0.03
N GLU A 76 4.14 3.73 -0.86
CA GLU A 76 2.81 3.69 -1.47
C GLU A 76 2.91 3.25 -2.91
N LYS A 77 1.98 2.37 -3.32
CA LYS A 77 1.92 1.83 -4.66
C LYS A 77 0.53 2.04 -5.23
N THR A 78 0.44 2.83 -6.29
CA THR A 78 -0.78 2.97 -7.09
C THR A 78 -0.63 2.12 -8.35
N ILE A 79 -1.63 1.29 -8.63
CA ILE A 79 -1.68 0.43 -9.82
C ILE A 79 -2.87 0.85 -10.68
N LYS A 80 -2.64 1.14 -11.95
CA LYS A 80 -3.67 1.41 -12.93
C LYS A 80 -3.60 0.39 -14.07
N SER A 81 -4.72 -0.17 -14.45
CA SER A 81 -4.81 -1.03 -15.63
C SER A 81 -4.87 -0.17 -16.89
N LEU A 82 -4.04 -0.49 -17.88
CA LEU A 82 -3.97 0.20 -19.16
C LEU A 82 -3.95 -0.81 -20.31
N ASN A 83 -4.34 -0.35 -21.49
CA ASN A 83 -3.92 -1.02 -22.72
C ASN A 83 -2.42 -0.82 -22.92
N CYS A 84 -1.70 -1.87 -23.31
CA CYS A 84 -0.28 -1.74 -23.58
C CYS A 84 -0.05 -0.76 -24.75
N PRO A 85 0.86 0.23 -24.63
CA PRO A 85 1.23 1.05 -25.77
C PRO A 85 1.92 0.18 -26.84
N GLU A 86 1.63 0.48 -28.11
CA GLU A 86 2.15 -0.26 -29.27
C GLU A 86 3.68 -0.19 -29.37
N LYS A 87 4.31 0.85 -28.82
CA LYS A 87 5.77 0.97 -28.81
C LYS A 87 6.39 0.10 -27.73
N SER A 88 7.28 -0.79 -28.18
CA SER A 88 8.15 -1.62 -27.35
C SER A 88 8.86 -0.79 -26.28
N PHE A 89 8.60 -1.10 -25.01
CA PHE A 89 9.38 -0.54 -23.91
C PHE A 89 10.82 -1.07 -23.96
N PRO A 90 11.84 -0.19 -23.90
CA PRO A 90 13.21 -0.61 -23.68
C PRO A 90 13.31 -1.07 -22.23
N GLY A 91 13.22 -2.39 -21.99
CA GLY A 91 13.28 -2.95 -20.64
C GLY A 91 12.60 -4.30 -20.45
N SER A 92 11.82 -4.77 -21.42
CA SER A 92 11.36 -6.16 -21.43
C SER A 92 12.49 -7.08 -21.89
N THR A 93 13.53 -7.24 -21.07
CA THR A 93 14.46 -8.36 -21.23
C THR A 93 13.63 -9.62 -21.08
N ASN A 94 13.33 -10.25 -22.21
CA ASN A 94 12.77 -11.58 -22.29
C ASN A 94 13.67 -12.51 -21.47
N VAL A 95 13.29 -12.85 -20.24
CA VAL A 95 13.82 -14.02 -19.57
C VAL A 95 13.08 -15.22 -20.15
N LEU A 96 13.43 -15.55 -21.38
CA LEU A 96 13.20 -16.88 -21.94
C LEU A 96 14.36 -17.74 -21.44
N LYS A 97 14.15 -18.49 -20.35
CA LYS A 97 15.08 -19.56 -19.97
C LYS A 97 14.46 -20.89 -20.38
N ARG A 98 15.18 -21.51 -21.31
CA ARG A 98 15.04 -22.80 -22.00
C ARG A 98 14.47 -23.93 -21.15
#